data_AF-A0A2T6ZI20-F1
#
_entry.id   AF-A0A2T6ZI20-F1
#
_cell.length_a   1.000
_cell.length_b   1.000
_cell.length_c   1.000
_cell.angle_alpha   90.00
_cell.angle_beta   90.00
_cell.angle_gamma   90.00
#
_symmetry.space_group_name_H-M   'P 1'
#
loop_
_entity.id
_entity.type
_entity.pdbx_description
1 polymer ?
#
loop_
_entity_poly.entity_id
_entity_poly.type
_entity_poly.pdbx_seq_one_letter_code
_entity_poly.pdbx_strand_id
1 'polypeptide(L)' 'SPDLNLIENIWADMESYLGKRYGRVASREELIRAVEEAWNAIPNGRFMDLCKSMPKRVREVIKRKGHQTHY' A
#
# COMPACT_ATOMS: atom_id res chain seq x y z
N SER A 1 -1.47 11.48 -9.17
CA SER A 1 -2.21 10.28 -9.61
C SER A 1 -1.88 9.16 -8.65
N PRO A 2 -2.76 8.85 -7.69
CA PRO A 2 -2.57 7.77 -6.71
C PRO A 2 -2.33 6.40 -7.36
N ASP A 3 -2.98 6.13 -8.49
CA ASP A 3 -2.92 4.84 -9.19
C ASP A 3 -1.51 4.42 -9.66
N LEU A 4 -0.63 5.41 -9.88
CA LEU A 4 0.78 5.20 -10.23
C LEU A 4 1.71 5.30 -9.02
N ASN A 5 1.20 5.77 -7.89
CA ASN A 5 1.97 5.90 -6.66
C ASN A 5 1.94 4.58 -5.88
N LEU A 6 2.98 3.77 -6.05
CA LEU A 6 3.05 2.44 -5.43
C LEU A 6 2.98 2.47 -3.90
N ILE A 7 3.34 3.58 -3.24
CA ILE A 7 3.30 3.69 -1.78
C ILE A 7 1.88 3.59 -1.24
N GLU A 8 0.86 3.99 -2.01
CA GLU A 8 -0.55 3.86 -1.61
C GLU A 8 -0.93 2.39 -1.40
N ASN A 9 -0.32 1.48 -2.18
CA ASN A 9 -0.55 0.05 -2.03
C ASN A 9 0.11 -0.48 -0.74
N ILE A 10 1.26 0.09 -0.36
CA ILE A 10 1.93 -0.23 0.90
C ILE A 10 1.12 0.28 2.10
N TRP A 11 0.59 1.50 2.02
CA TRP A 11 -0.31 2.02 3.05
C TRP A 11 -1.57 1.18 3.21
N ALA A 12 -2.19 0.75 2.10
CA ALA A 12 -3.33 -0.15 2.15
C ALA A 12 -3.00 -1.51 2.81
N ASP A 13 -1.82 -2.08 2.53
CA ASP A 13 -1.37 -3.32 3.17
C ASP A 13 -1.21 -3.13 4.69
N MET A 14 -0.64 -1.99 5.12
CA MET A 14 -0.48 -1.65 6.54
C MET A 14 -1.81 -1.39 7.24
N GLU A 15 -2.72 -0.63 6.63
CA GLU A 15 -4.06 -0.39 7.18
C GLU A 15 -4.85 -1.69 7.33
N SER A 16 -4.76 -2.60 6.35
CA SER A 16 -5.35 -3.94 6.43
C SER A 16 -4.78 -4.76 7.59
N TYR A 17 -3.45 -4.70 7.80
CA TYR A 17 -2.81 -5.35 8.94
C TYR A 17 -3.31 -4.79 10.27
N LEU A 18 -3.34 -3.46 10.41
CA LEU A 18 -3.74 -2.75 11.62
C LEU A 18 -5.21 -2.99 11.94
N GLY A 19 -6.11 -2.86 10.96
CA GLY A 19 -7.53 -3.07 11.13
C GLY A 19 -7.89 -4.48 11.59
N LYS A 20 -7.11 -5.49 11.18
CA LYS A 20 -7.30 -6.89 11.61
C LYS A 20 -6.80 -7.18 13.02
N ARG A 21 -5.78 -6.45 13.50
CA ARG A 21 -5.07 -6.77 14.76
C ARG A 21 -5.35 -5.83 15.91
N TYR A 22 -5.43 -4.53 15.65
CA TYR A 22 -5.37 -3.52 16.72
C TYR A 22 -6.72 -2.87 17.04
N GLY A 23 -7.74 -2.96 16.18
CA GLY A 23 -9.03 -2.30 16.42
C GLY A 23 -8.85 -0.81 16.72
N ARG A 24 -8.91 -0.42 18.01
CA ARG A 24 -8.55 0.92 18.49
C ARG A 24 -7.29 0.85 19.34
N VAL A 25 -6.32 1.71 19.03
CA VAL A 25 -5.13 1.97 19.86
C VAL A 25 -5.44 3.06 20.89
N ALA A 26 -4.91 2.92 22.11
CA ALA A 26 -5.23 3.80 23.25
C ALA A 26 -4.20 4.91 23.49
N SER A 27 -3.02 4.81 22.86
CA SER A 27 -1.93 5.78 23.03
C SER A 27 -1.13 6.00 21.75
N ARG A 28 -0.36 7.09 21.73
CA ARG A 28 0.58 7.40 20.65
C ARG A 28 1.69 6.35 20.55
N GLU A 29 2.17 5.85 21.69
CA GLU A 29 3.24 4.86 21.77
C GLU A 29 2.77 3.50 21.23
N GLU A 30 1.52 3.12 21.51
CA GLU A 30 0.90 1.93 20.89
C GLU A 30 0.73 2.09 19.39
N LEU A 31 0.30 3.27 18.93
CA LEU A 31 0.17 3.54 17.51
C LEU A 31 1.51 3.39 16.78
N ILE A 32 2.59 3.96 17.33
CA ILE A 32 3.92 3.85 16.74
C ILE A 32 4.35 2.38 16.64
N ARG A 33 4.25 1.62 17.72
CA ARG A 33 4.58 0.19 17.71
C ARG A 33 3.76 -0.59 16.70
N ALA A 34 2.44 -0.37 16.67
CA ALA A 34 1.54 -1.05 15.75
C ALA A 34 1.90 -0.76 14.28
N VAL A 35 2.27 0.48 13.95
CA VAL A 35 2.70 0.89 12.61
C VAL A 35 4.04 0.25 12.25
N GLU A 36 5.01 0.21 13.18
CA GLU A 36 6.29 -0.48 12.98
C GLU A 36 6.10 -1.98 12.75
N GLU A 37 5.22 -2.63 13.51
CA GLU A 37 4.85 -4.04 13.33
C GLU A 37 4.18 -4.28 11.97
N ALA A 38 3.26 -3.41 11.56
CA ALA A 38 2.60 -3.50 10.26
C ALA A 38 3.60 -3.37 9.11
N TRP A 39 4.56 -2.45 9.22
CA TRP A 39 5.64 -2.28 8.24
C TRP A 39 6.52 -3.53 8.14
N ASN A 40 6.98 -4.05 9.29
CA ASN A 40 7.85 -5.23 9.35
C ASN A 40 7.15 -6.52 8.91
N ALA A 41 5.82 -6.56 8.95
CA ALA A 41 5.04 -7.70 8.48
C ALA A 41 4.90 -7.77 6.95
N ILE A 42 5.28 -6.73 6.21
CA ILE A 42 5.22 -6.74 4.75
C ILE A 42 6.33 -7.65 4.22
N PRO A 43 6.00 -8.70 3.43
CA PRO A 43 7.02 -9.56 2.85
C PRO A 43 7.91 -8.78 1.88
N ASN A 44 9.23 -9.01 1.92
CA ASN A 44 10.17 -8.35 0.99
C ASN A 44 9.79 -8.51 -0.50
N GLY A 45 9.19 -9.64 -0.87
CA GLY A 45 8.70 -9.88 -2.23
C GLY A 45 7.61 -8.90 -2.69
N ARG A 46 6.84 -8.33 -1.75
CA ARG A 46 5.72 -7.43 -2.04
C ARG A 46 6.17 -6.16 -2.75
N PHE A 47 7.28 -5.55 -2.31
CA PHE A 47 7.84 -4.37 -2.95
C PHE A 47 8.28 -4.67 -4.38
N MET A 48 8.92 -5.82 -4.60
CA MET A 48 9.36 -6.25 -5.92
C MET A 48 8.17 -6.48 -6.85
N ASP A 49 7.09 -7.09 -6.36
CA ASP A 49 5.88 -7.34 -7.14
C ASP A 49 5.16 -6.04 -7.52
N LEU A 50 5.12 -5.05 -6.62
CA LEU A 50 4.61 -3.71 -6.91
C LEU A 50 5.42 -3.03 -8.02
N CYS A 51 6.76 -3.04 -7.92
CA CYS A 51 7.64 -2.50 -8.96
C CYS A 51 7.41 -3.19 -10.31
N LYS A 52 7.33 -4.53 -10.33
CA LYS A 52 7.03 -5.32 -11.54
C LYS A 52 5.66 -5.00 -12.14
N SER A 53 4.70 -4.51 -11.35
CA SER A 53 3.37 -4.13 -11.82
C SER A 53 3.34 -2.79 -12.59
N MET A 54 4.33 -1.92 -12.40
CA MET A 54 4.32 -0.55 -12.96
C MET A 54 4.16 -0.48 -14.48
N PRO A 55 4.85 -1.30 -15.29
CA PRO A 55 4.65 -1.29 -16.73
C PRO A 55 3.19 -1.59 -17.14
N LYS A 56 2.45 -2.37 -16.35
CA LYS A 56 1.03 -2.63 -16.60
C LYS A 56 0.16 -1.43 -16.22
N ARG A 57 0.42 -0.79 -15.08
CA ARG A 57 -0.28 0.42 -14.62
C ARG A 57 -0.15 1.56 -15.63
N VAL A 58 1.08 1.80 -16.11
CA VAL A 58 1.35 2.83 -17.14
C VAL A 58 0.61 2.53 -18.45
N ARG A 59 0.61 1.27 -18.91
CA ARG A 59 -0.17 0.86 -20.09
C ARG A 59 -1.66 1.12 -19.95
N GLU A 60 -2.22 0.91 -18.75
CA GLU A 60 -3.63 1.21 -18.48
C GLU A 60 -3.91 2.72 -18.54
N VAL A 61 -3.03 3.56 -17.98
CA VAL A 61 -3.14 5.03 -18.10
C VAL A 61 -3.12 5.47 -19.57
N ILE A 62 -2.21 4.92 -20.38
CA ILE A 62 -2.13 5.20 -21.83
C ILE A 62 -3.44 4.78 -22.52
N LYS A 63 -3.93 3.57 -22.25
CA LYS A 63 -5.19 3.05 -22.81
C LYS A 63 -6.38 3.95 -22.46
N ARG A 64 -6.38 4.49 -21.25
CA ARG A 64 -7.39 5.42 -20.75
C ARG A 64 -7.12 6.88 -21.09
N LYS A 65 -6.15 7.18 -21.98
CA LYS A 65 -5.80 8.55 -22.40
C LYS A 65 -5.52 9.50 -21.23
N GLY A 66 -4.90 8.98 -20.17
CA GLY A 66 -4.58 9.75 -18.96
C GLY A 66 -5.68 9.80 -17.91
N HIS A 67 -6.86 9.22 -18.14
CA HIS A 67 -7.92 9.10 -17.13
C HIS A 67 -7.60 8.05 -16.05
N GLN A 68 -8.33 8.13 -14.93
CA GLN A 68 -8.20 7.23 -13.79
C GLN A 68 -8.29 5.75 -14.20
N THR A 69 -7.45 4.94 -13.57
CA THR A 69 -7.37 3.49 -13.75
C THR A 69 -8.04 2.76 -12.57
N HIS A 70 -8.01 1.43 -12.57
CA HIS A 70 -8.54 0.62 -11.46
C HIS A 70 -7.49 0.34 -10.36
N TYR A 71 -6.32 0.98 -10.50
CA TYR A 71 -5.10 0.70 -9.75
C TYR A 71 -4.85 1.67 -8.61
#